data_AF-A0A354IRQ6-F1
#
_entry.id   AF-A0A354IRQ6-F1
#
_cell.length_a   1.000
_cell.length_b   1.000
_cell.length_c   1.000
_cell.angle_alpha   90.00
_cell.angle_beta   90.00
_cell.angle_gamma   90.00
#
_symmetry.space_group_name_H-M   'P 1'
#
loop_
_entity.id
_entity.type
_entity.pdbx_description
1 polymer ?
#
loop_
_entity_poly.entity_id
_entity_poly.type
_entity_poly.pdbx_seq_one_letter_code
_entity_poly.pdbx_strand_id
1 'polypeptide(L)'
;MSDPRTPFMPAAAPDAAPDARDLMFLSGGGEQGAMMRAHDWSRSTLGHPSGWPQALRTVVALMLNSKFPMFVAWGEQLGFVYNDAYSEILGDKHPASLGAPFKQIWGEIWDDIAPIVERALQGEGT
;
A
#
# COMPACT_ATOMS: atom_id res chain seq x y z
N MET A 1 -0.31 -21.02 -52.27
CA MET A 1 -1.59 -20.59 -51.68
C MET A 1 -1.35 -20.55 -50.18
N SER A 2 -0.91 -19.40 -49.67
CA SER A 2 -0.51 -19.21 -48.26
C SER A 2 -1.44 -18.19 -47.62
N ASP A 3 -1.99 -18.57 -46.48
CA ASP A 3 -2.86 -17.77 -45.61
C ASP A 3 -2.03 -16.80 -44.77
N PRO A 4 -2.35 -15.49 -44.72
CA PRO A 4 -1.74 -14.59 -43.76
C PRO A 4 -2.82 -13.87 -42.93
N ARG A 5 -3.18 -14.43 -41.78
CA ARG A 5 -3.79 -13.66 -40.68
C ARG A 5 -3.20 -14.10 -39.35
N THR A 6 -1.95 -13.72 -39.12
CA THR A 6 -1.42 -13.61 -37.75
C THR A 6 -2.03 -12.34 -37.14
N PRO A 7 -2.79 -12.41 -36.04
CA PRO A 7 -3.27 -11.21 -35.37
C PRO A 7 -2.08 -10.49 -34.74
N PHE A 8 -1.97 -9.20 -35.02
CA PHE A 8 -1.02 -8.31 -34.34
C PHE A 8 -1.45 -8.17 -32.88
N MET A 9 -0.77 -8.87 -31.97
CA MET A 9 -0.86 -8.57 -30.54
C MET A 9 -0.21 -7.20 -30.33
N PRO A 10 -0.93 -6.18 -29.84
CA PRO A 10 -0.29 -4.93 -29.48
C PRO A 10 0.71 -5.20 -28.36
N ALA A 11 1.96 -4.78 -28.57
CA ALA A 11 2.94 -4.73 -27.49
C ALA A 11 2.36 -3.91 -26.34
N ALA A 12 2.50 -4.41 -25.10
CA ALA A 12 2.12 -3.68 -23.90
C ALA A 12 2.74 -2.28 -23.97
N ALA A 13 1.89 -1.26 -23.90
CA ALA A 13 2.34 0.13 -23.89
C ALA A 13 3.34 0.32 -22.73
N PRO A 14 4.39 1.13 -22.91
CA PRO A 14 5.30 1.44 -21.80
C PRO A 14 4.49 2.06 -20.66
N ASP A 15 4.81 1.67 -19.43
CA ASP A 15 4.20 2.17 -18.19
C ASP A 15 4.15 3.70 -18.24
N ALA A 16 3.00 4.24 -18.64
CA ALA A 16 2.80 5.68 -18.66
C ALA A 16 2.87 6.14 -17.21
N ALA A 17 3.62 7.22 -16.95
CA ALA A 17 3.66 7.81 -15.63
C ALA A 17 2.21 8.01 -15.14
N PRO A 18 1.89 7.58 -13.90
CA PRO A 18 0.53 7.59 -13.37
C PRO A 18 -0.09 8.99 -13.51
N ASP A 19 -1.37 9.07 -13.92
CA ASP A 19 -2.07 10.36 -13.96
C ASP A 19 -2.11 10.91 -12.53
N ALA A 20 -1.91 12.22 -12.36
CA ALA A 20 -2.07 12.89 -11.08
C ALA A 20 -3.44 12.61 -10.45
N ARG A 21 -4.47 12.35 -11.28
CA ARG A 21 -5.80 11.90 -10.84
C ARG A 21 -5.80 10.55 -10.14
N ASP A 22 -4.93 9.63 -10.55
CA ASP A 22 -4.86 8.27 -9.99
C ASP A 22 -4.39 8.28 -8.52
N LEU A 23 -3.65 9.31 -8.12
CA LEU A 23 -3.11 9.48 -6.78
C LEU A 23 -3.89 10.48 -5.92
N MET A 24 -5.03 11.03 -6.40
CA MET A 24 -5.80 12.02 -5.63
C MET A 24 -6.29 11.51 -4.27
N PHE A 25 -6.48 10.20 -4.10
CA PHE A 25 -6.86 9.62 -2.81
C PHE A 25 -5.75 9.74 -1.74
N LEU A 26 -4.50 9.99 -2.16
CA LEU A 26 -3.37 10.26 -1.27
C LEU A 26 -3.26 11.75 -0.91
N SER A 27 -4.15 12.63 -1.40
CA SER A 27 -4.06 14.08 -1.17
C SER A 27 -4.27 14.48 0.29
N GLY A 28 -4.91 13.62 1.08
CA GLY A 28 -5.03 13.77 2.53
C GLY A 28 -3.74 13.40 3.26
N GLY A 29 -3.68 13.66 4.56
CA GLY A 29 -2.45 13.50 5.33
C GLY A 29 -1.45 14.62 5.04
N GLY A 30 -0.75 15.06 6.07
CA GLY A 30 0.20 16.17 5.96
C GLY A 30 1.48 15.72 5.27
N GLU A 31 2.44 15.30 6.08
CA GLU A 31 3.73 14.81 5.62
C GLU A 31 3.59 13.40 5.04
N GLN A 32 2.79 12.54 5.66
CA GLN A 32 2.60 11.15 5.22
C GLN A 32 1.97 11.04 3.84
N GLY A 33 0.99 11.89 3.52
CA GLY A 33 0.40 11.92 2.18
C GLY A 33 1.42 12.32 1.11
N ALA A 34 2.26 13.33 1.42
CA ALA A 34 3.35 13.73 0.53
C ALA A 34 4.41 12.64 0.38
N MET A 35 4.78 11.98 1.47
CA MET A 35 5.73 10.88 1.49
C MET A 35 5.24 9.70 0.66
N MET A 36 3.96 9.29 0.80
CA MET A 36 3.37 8.20 0.01
C MET A 36 3.39 8.49 -1.49
N ARG A 37 3.17 9.74 -1.91
CA ARG A 37 3.25 10.13 -3.33
C ARG A 37 4.68 10.14 -3.87
N ALA A 38 5.67 10.43 -3.02
CA ALA A 38 7.07 10.47 -3.40
C ALA A 38 7.81 9.12 -3.22
N HIS A 39 7.18 8.15 -2.55
CA HIS A 39 7.79 6.86 -2.24
C HIS A 39 8.01 6.01 -3.49
N ASP A 40 9.16 5.34 -3.56
CA ASP A 40 9.43 4.34 -4.60
C ASP A 40 8.75 3.01 -4.25
N TRP A 41 7.58 2.80 -4.86
CA TRP A 41 6.77 1.60 -4.64
C TRP A 41 7.25 0.37 -5.41
N SER A 42 8.31 0.46 -6.23
CA SER A 42 8.79 -0.68 -7.04
C SER A 42 9.24 -1.88 -6.20
N ARG A 43 9.61 -1.63 -4.94
CA ARG A 43 10.05 -2.64 -3.97
C ARG A 43 8.99 -2.97 -2.91
N SER A 44 7.86 -2.28 -2.94
CA SER A 44 6.78 -2.51 -1.98
C SER A 44 5.93 -3.71 -2.41
N THR A 45 5.47 -4.45 -1.40
CA THR A 45 4.55 -5.57 -1.60
C THR A 45 3.15 -5.14 -2.07
N LEU A 46 2.80 -3.86 -1.93
CA LEU A 46 1.55 -3.28 -2.43
C LEU A 46 1.64 -2.87 -3.91
N GLY A 47 2.85 -2.75 -4.47
CA GLY A 47 3.07 -2.14 -5.78
C GLY A 47 2.65 -0.66 -5.83
N HIS A 48 2.70 -0.10 -7.04
CA HIS A 48 2.43 1.33 -7.24
C HIS A 48 0.96 1.70 -6.92
N PRO A 49 0.67 2.83 -6.24
CA PRO A 49 -0.68 3.17 -5.80
C PRO A 49 -1.72 3.35 -6.91
N SER A 50 -1.30 3.66 -8.13
CA SER A 50 -2.18 3.69 -9.31
C SER A 50 -2.75 2.32 -9.69
N GLY A 51 -2.14 1.22 -9.22
CA GLY A 51 -2.62 -0.15 -9.41
C GLY A 51 -3.43 -0.70 -8.24
N TRP A 52 -3.56 0.04 -7.13
CA TRP A 52 -4.25 -0.47 -5.95
C TRP A 52 -5.74 -0.70 -6.19
N PRO A 53 -6.34 -1.75 -5.60
CA PRO A 53 -7.78 -1.94 -5.61
C PRO A 53 -8.51 -0.74 -5.01
N GLN A 54 -9.70 -0.40 -5.53
CA GLN A 54 -10.47 0.75 -5.06
C GLN A 54 -10.75 0.72 -3.54
N ALA A 55 -11.00 -0.47 -2.98
CA ALA A 55 -11.22 -0.64 -1.55
C ALA A 55 -10.01 -0.16 -0.73
N LEU A 56 -8.78 -0.54 -1.10
CA LEU A 56 -7.57 -0.09 -0.44
C LEU A 56 -7.41 1.42 -0.55
N ARG A 57 -7.63 2.01 -1.73
CA ARG A 57 -7.56 3.47 -1.93
C ARG A 57 -8.50 4.22 -0.98
N THR A 58 -9.74 3.73 -0.83
CA THR A 58 -10.73 4.32 0.07
C THR A 58 -10.29 4.25 1.53
N VAL A 59 -9.80 3.10 1.99
CA VAL A 59 -9.33 2.93 3.38
C VAL A 59 -8.12 3.82 3.65
N VAL A 60 -7.15 3.87 2.72
CA VAL A 60 -5.97 4.73 2.84
C VAL A 60 -6.35 6.22 2.89
N ALA A 61 -7.29 6.66 2.05
CA ALA A 61 -7.78 8.02 2.09
C ALA A 61 -8.42 8.35 3.45
N LEU A 62 -9.24 7.45 3.99
CA LEU A 62 -9.83 7.62 5.32
C LEU A 62 -8.77 7.68 6.43
N MET A 63 -7.79 6.79 6.38
CA MET A 63 -6.67 6.72 7.32
C MET A 63 -5.87 8.03 7.32
N LEU A 64 -5.49 8.53 6.14
CA LEU A 64 -4.71 9.77 5.97
C LEU A 64 -5.46 11.02 6.44
N ASN A 65 -6.79 11.04 6.36
CA ASN A 65 -7.59 12.19 6.81
C ASN A 65 -7.91 12.20 8.31
N SER A 66 -7.58 11.13 9.03
CA SER A 66 -7.86 11.06 10.46
C SER A 66 -6.76 11.66 11.33
N LYS A 67 -7.15 12.13 12.51
CA LYS A 67 -6.23 12.57 13.58
C LYS A 67 -5.93 11.46 14.59
N PHE A 68 -6.65 10.34 14.54
CA PHE A 68 -6.31 9.17 15.34
C PHE A 68 -5.17 8.40 14.68
N PRO A 69 -4.19 7.90 15.46
CA PRO A 69 -3.13 7.04 14.94
C PRO A 69 -3.72 5.81 14.27
N MET A 70 -3.45 5.63 12.98
CA MET A 70 -3.95 4.48 12.21
C MET A 70 -2.91 3.97 11.22
N PHE A 71 -2.96 2.66 11.00
CA PHE A 71 -2.25 1.97 9.94
C PHE A 71 -3.17 0.99 9.21
N VAL A 72 -2.74 0.56 8.04
CA VAL A 72 -3.32 -0.54 7.28
C VAL A 72 -2.19 -1.50 6.89
N ALA A 73 -2.39 -2.78 7.16
CA ALA A 73 -1.59 -3.87 6.62
C ALA A 73 -2.45 -4.59 5.58
N TRP A 74 -2.02 -4.61 4.31
CA TRP A 74 -2.86 -5.07 3.21
C TRP A 74 -2.24 -6.21 2.39
N GLY A 75 -3.08 -7.15 1.98
CA GLY A 75 -2.72 -8.31 1.15
C GLY A 75 -1.94 -9.39 1.91
N GLU A 76 -1.57 -10.46 1.22
CA GLU A 76 -0.91 -11.64 1.82
C GLU A 76 0.45 -11.32 2.45
N GLN A 77 1.18 -10.38 1.86
CA GLN A 77 2.48 -9.93 2.39
C GLN A 77 2.35 -8.76 3.37
N LEU A 78 1.11 -8.37 3.71
CA LEU A 78 0.79 -7.36 4.71
C LEU A 78 1.57 -6.05 4.49
N GLY A 79 1.51 -5.50 3.29
CA GLY A 79 2.18 -4.23 3.00
C GLY A 79 1.64 -3.11 3.88
N PHE A 80 2.55 -2.37 4.50
CA PHE A 80 2.22 -1.48 5.62
C PHE A 80 2.16 -0.01 5.21
N VAL A 81 1.05 0.67 5.51
CA VAL A 81 0.86 2.11 5.31
C VAL A 81 0.23 2.72 6.55
N TYR A 82 0.55 3.98 6.85
CA TYR A 82 0.15 4.62 8.11
C TYR A 82 0.05 6.14 7.96
N ASN A 83 -0.74 6.78 8.84
CA ASN A 83 -0.93 8.24 8.84
C ASN A 83 0.06 8.98 9.73
N ASP A 84 0.00 10.33 9.68
CA ASP A 84 0.92 11.21 10.41
C ASP A 84 0.88 10.96 11.93
N ALA A 85 -0.31 10.76 12.49
CA ALA A 85 -0.44 10.50 13.93
C ALA A 85 0.18 9.16 14.34
N TYR A 86 0.25 8.18 13.45
CA TYR A 86 0.87 6.89 13.72
C TYR A 86 2.39 6.92 13.51
N SER A 87 2.93 7.82 12.67
CA SER A 87 4.38 7.93 12.49
C SER A 87 5.10 8.30 13.80
N GLU A 88 4.47 9.12 14.64
CA GLU A 88 4.95 9.46 15.99
C GLU A 88 5.08 8.23 16.89
N ILE A 89 4.13 7.30 16.81
CA ILE A 89 4.16 6.03 17.58
C ILE A 89 5.22 5.08 17.02
N LEU A 90 5.37 5.07 15.69
CA LEU A 90 6.29 4.19 14.99
C LEU A 90 7.76 4.53 15.29
N GLY A 91 8.04 5.78 15.67
CA GLY A 91 9.36 6.25 16.11
C GLY A 91 10.44 5.98 15.07
N ASP A 92 11.55 5.38 15.51
CA ASP A 92 12.74 5.15 14.68
C ASP A 92 12.53 4.21 13.48
N LYS A 93 11.38 3.53 13.41
CA LYS A 93 11.02 2.70 12.24
C LYS A 93 10.38 3.51 11.11
N HIS A 94 9.98 4.75 11.36
CA HIS A 94 9.60 5.72 10.33
C HIS A 94 10.86 6.41 9.78
N PRO A 95 10.99 6.62 8.45
CA PRO A 95 10.03 6.30 7.39
C PRO A 95 10.18 4.91 6.76
N ALA A 96 11.21 4.14 7.13
CA ALA A 96 11.60 2.89 6.47
C ALA A 96 10.50 1.81 6.42
N SER A 97 9.52 1.90 7.32
CA SER A 97 8.37 0.98 7.37
C SER A 97 7.31 1.24 6.29
N LEU A 98 7.35 2.38 5.60
CA LEU A 98 6.35 2.67 4.58
C LEU A 98 6.47 1.69 3.41
N GLY A 99 5.38 0.99 3.11
CA GLY A 99 5.31 0.00 2.03
C GLY A 99 6.02 -1.33 2.32
N ALA A 100 6.65 -1.46 3.50
CA ALA A 100 7.38 -2.66 3.89
C ALA A 100 6.42 -3.77 4.42
N PRO A 101 6.85 -5.04 4.42
CA PRO A 101 6.06 -6.12 5.01
C PRO A 101 5.85 -5.92 6.51
N PHE A 102 4.60 -5.99 6.98
CA PHE A 102 4.24 -5.80 8.40
C PHE A 102 5.05 -6.68 9.36
N LYS A 103 5.29 -7.93 8.96
CA LYS A 103 6.10 -8.89 9.72
C LYS A 103 7.55 -8.45 9.93
N GLN A 104 8.14 -7.69 8.99
CA GLN A 104 9.49 -7.16 9.17
C GLN A 104 9.51 -5.99 10.14
N ILE A 105 8.45 -5.19 10.15
CA ILE A 105 8.33 -3.98 10.99
C ILE A 105 8.15 -4.35 12.46
N TRP A 106 7.39 -5.41 12.74
CA TRP A 106 7.08 -5.87 14.10
C TRP A 106 7.63 -7.28 14.38
N GLY A 107 8.78 -7.59 13.78
CA GLY A 107 9.40 -8.91 13.91
C GLY A 107 9.70 -9.29 15.36
N GLU A 108 10.00 -8.31 16.21
CA GLU A 108 10.33 -8.51 17.62
C GLU A 108 9.16 -8.99 18.50
N ILE A 109 7.92 -8.73 18.08
CA ILE A 109 6.69 -9.16 18.78
C ILE A 109 5.82 -10.05 17.88
N TRP A 110 6.38 -10.58 16.78
CA TRP A 110 5.60 -11.26 15.75
C TRP A 110 4.78 -12.43 16.32
N ASP A 111 5.36 -13.21 17.22
CA ASP A 111 4.69 -14.37 17.79
C ASP A 111 3.43 -14.01 18.60
N ASP A 112 3.37 -12.80 19.17
CA ASP A 112 2.21 -12.30 19.89
C ASP A 112 1.13 -11.75 18.94
N ILE A 113 1.54 -11.11 17.83
CA ILE A 113 0.61 -10.45 16.90
C ILE A 113 0.14 -11.35 15.76
N ALA A 114 0.90 -12.38 15.39
CA ALA A 114 0.60 -13.27 14.27
C ALA A 114 -0.78 -13.92 14.40
N PRO A 115 -1.20 -14.45 15.57
CA PRO A 115 -2.53 -15.05 15.71
C PRO A 115 -3.67 -14.05 15.49
N ILE A 116 -3.45 -12.76 15.82
CA ILE A 116 -4.43 -11.69 15.63
C ILE A 116 -4.56 -11.37 14.14
N VAL A 117 -3.42 -11.28 13.44
CA VAL A 117 -3.35 -11.04 12.00
C VAL A 117 -3.99 -12.18 11.22
N GLU A 118 -3.71 -13.43 11.59
CA GLU A 118 -4.28 -14.62 10.94
C GLU A 118 -5.80 -14.64 11.02
N ARG A 119 -6.37 -14.34 12.21
CA ARG A 119 -7.83 -14.21 12.38
C ARG A 119 -8.41 -13.09 11.53
N ALA A 120 -7.77 -11.92 11.51
CA ALA A 120 -8.22 -10.78 10.70
C ALA A 120 -8.24 -11.12 9.20
N LEU A 121 -7.23 -11.85 8.70
CA LEU A 121 -7.18 -12.30 7.30
C LEU A 121 -8.25 -13.34 6.97
N GLN A 122 -8.74 -14.09 7.96
CA GLN A 122 -9.88 -15.00 7.81
C GLN A 122 -11.25 -14.28 7.90
N GLY A 123 -11.24 -12.95 8.10
CA GLY A 123 -12.46 -12.14 8.23
C GLY A 123 -13.07 -12.17 9.63
N GLU A 124 -12.32 -12.65 10.63
CA GLU A 124 -12.74 -12.63 12.02
C GLU A 124 -12.35 -11.30 12.68
N GLY A 125 -13.30 -10.68 13.39
CA GLY A 125 -13.02 -9.49 14.19
C GLY A 125 -12.04 -9.81 15.33
N THR A 126 -11.11 -8.90 15.57
CA THR A 126 -10.06 -9.01 16.60
C THR A 126 -10.43 -8.27 17.88
#